data_AF-A0A1T4X9D8-F1
#
_entry.id   AF-A0A1T4X9D8-F1
#
_cell.length_a   1.000
_cell.length_b   1.000
_cell.length_c   1.000
_cell.angle_alpha   90.00
_cell.angle_beta   90.00
_cell.angle_gamma   90.00
#
_symmetry.space_group_name_H-M   'P 1'
#
loop_
_entity.id
_entity.type
_entity.pdbx_description
1 polymer ?
#
loop_
_entity_poly.entity_id
_entity_poly.type
_entity_poly.pdbx_seq_one_letter_code
_entity_poly.pdbx_strand_id
1 'polypeptide(L)'
;MDVHCSACGEPWDSWHLFQDAIYETMLPEDEAHGWGRLPQSERLSPHYRAAFKEASYEFGKTVMHLIRCPACPADAQPNADRTAIKHAVEELLGDDLDAIAATFNDHNL
;
A
#
# COMPACT_ATOMS: atom_id res chain seq x y z
N MET A 1 1.60 -8.40 9.52
CA MET A 1 0.12 -8.48 9.57
C MET A 1 -0.35 -8.41 8.13
N ASP A 2 -1.38 -9.15 7.75
CA ASP A 2 -1.76 -9.18 6.34
C ASP A 2 -2.82 -8.12 6.05
N VAL A 3 -2.60 -7.35 4.99
CA VAL A 3 -3.60 -6.42 4.44
C VAL A 3 -3.98 -6.90 3.06
N HIS A 4 -5.25 -6.77 2.67
CA HIS A 4 -5.71 -7.39 1.43
C HIS A 4 -5.79 -6.34 0.30
N CYS A 5 -5.49 -6.76 -0.94
CA CYS A 5 -5.59 -5.89 -2.11
C CYS A 5 -7.05 -5.60 -2.50
N SER A 6 -7.49 -4.33 -2.49
CA SER A 6 -8.90 -3.97 -2.73
C SER A 6 -9.46 -4.41 -4.09
N ALA A 7 -8.61 -4.70 -5.08
CA ALA A 7 -9.03 -5.17 -6.40
C ALA A 7 -9.16 -6.70 -6.53
N CYS A 8 -8.23 -7.48 -5.98
CA CYS A 8 -8.23 -8.94 -6.17
C CYS A 8 -8.42 -9.76 -4.89
N GLY A 9 -8.37 -9.12 -3.72
CA GLY A 9 -8.51 -9.78 -2.43
C GLY A 9 -7.26 -10.49 -1.94
N GLU A 10 -6.17 -10.55 -2.72
CA GLU A 10 -4.92 -11.22 -2.31
C GLU A 10 -4.38 -10.61 -1.00
N PRO A 11 -3.97 -11.43 -0.01
CA PRO A 11 -3.31 -10.96 1.20
C PRO A 11 -1.86 -10.53 0.89
N TRP A 12 -1.42 -9.45 1.52
CA TRP A 12 -0.06 -8.94 1.42
C TRP A 12 0.47 -8.66 2.81
N ASP A 13 1.68 -9.15 3.08
CA ASP A 13 2.34 -8.90 4.34
C ASP A 13 2.72 -7.41 4.47
N SER A 14 2.31 -6.80 5.59
CA SER A 14 2.54 -5.37 5.87
C SER A 14 4.03 -4.99 5.88
N TRP A 15 4.91 -5.91 6.32
CA TRP A 15 6.34 -5.67 6.31
C TRP A 15 6.87 -5.64 4.89
N HIS A 16 6.44 -6.57 4.04
CA HIS A 16 6.78 -6.56 2.62
C HIS A 16 6.36 -5.25 1.94
N LEU A 17 5.11 -4.80 2.14
CA LEU A 17 4.64 -3.54 1.55
C LEU A 17 5.44 -2.31 2.01
N PHE A 18 5.87 -2.33 3.27
CA PHE A 18 6.59 -1.19 3.86
C PHE A 18 8.08 -1.16 3.51
N GLN A 19 8.74 -2.32 3.48
CA GLN A 19 10.19 -2.45 3.33
C GLN A 19 10.63 -2.92 1.95
N ASP A 20 9.93 -3.89 1.36
CA ASP A 20 10.45 -4.66 0.23
C ASP A 20 9.88 -4.18 -1.10
N ALA A 21 8.60 -3.79 -1.13
CA ALA A 21 7.91 -3.39 -2.36
C ALA A 21 8.61 -2.23 -3.09
N ILE A 22 9.33 -1.36 -2.37
CA ILE A 22 10.09 -0.26 -3.00
C ILE A 22 11.23 -0.78 -3.91
N TYR A 23 11.84 -1.91 -3.58
CA TYR A 23 12.91 -2.52 -4.38
C TYR A 23 12.37 -3.27 -5.61
N GLU A 24 11.06 -3.46 -5.70
CA GLU A 24 10.39 -4.00 -6.90
C GLU A 24 10.08 -2.91 -7.93
N THR A 25 10.29 -1.63 -7.56
CA THR A 25 10.18 -0.51 -8.48
C THR A 25 11.45 -0.35 -9.32
N MET A 26 11.38 0.50 -10.34
CA MET A 26 12.52 0.85 -11.20
C MET A 26 13.38 1.99 -10.63
N LEU A 27 13.21 2.33 -9.34
CA LEU A 27 13.99 3.40 -8.70
C LEU A 27 15.47 3.00 -8.54
N PRO A 28 16.38 3.99 -8.55
CA PRO A 28 17.77 3.76 -8.19
C PRO A 28 17.91 3.10 -6.81
N GLU A 29 18.89 2.21 -6.67
CA GLU A 29 19.10 1.45 -5.43
C GLU A 29 19.37 2.34 -4.21
N ASP A 30 20.09 3.45 -4.39
CA ASP A 30 20.36 4.42 -3.33
C ASP A 30 19.09 5.14 -2.86
N GLU A 31 18.19 5.43 -3.78
CA GLU A 31 16.88 6.01 -3.49
C GLU A 31 15.96 5.01 -2.79
N ALA A 32 15.89 3.76 -3.28
CA ALA A 32 15.14 2.69 -2.63
C ALA A 32 15.64 2.41 -1.21
N HIS A 33 16.96 2.47 -0.97
CA HIS A 33 17.52 2.41 0.39
C HIS A 33 17.14 3.60 1.27
N GLY A 34 16.94 4.78 0.68
CA GLY A 34 16.52 6.00 1.38
C GLY A 34 15.07 5.95 1.87
N TRP A 35 14.21 5.20 1.19
CA TRP A 35 12.78 5.05 1.45
C TRP A 35 12.43 4.80 2.92
N GLY A 36 13.11 3.83 3.55
CA GLY A 36 12.84 3.42 4.92
C GLY A 36 13.07 4.53 5.96
N ARG A 37 13.76 5.61 5.58
CA ARG A 37 14.06 6.77 6.44
C ARG A 37 13.14 7.96 6.19
N LEU A 38 12.30 7.90 5.15
CA LEU A 38 11.39 8.99 4.83
C LEU A 38 10.29 9.12 5.90
N PRO A 39 9.89 10.36 6.24
CA PRO A 39 8.64 10.60 6.94
C PRO A 39 7.47 9.97 6.20
N GLN A 40 6.48 9.50 6.94
CA GLN A 40 5.32 8.83 6.36
C GLN A 40 4.60 9.66 5.31
N SER A 41 4.45 10.96 5.57
CA SER A 41 3.84 11.94 4.67
C SER A 41 4.57 12.08 3.32
N GLU A 42 5.84 11.69 3.25
CA GLU A 42 6.68 11.80 2.05
C GLU A 42 6.80 10.46 1.30
N ARG A 43 6.53 9.33 1.96
CA ARG A 43 6.62 8.00 1.35
C ARG A 43 5.74 7.89 0.12
N LEU A 44 4.46 8.26 0.18
CA LEU A 44 3.61 8.23 -1.00
C LEU A 44 3.52 9.59 -1.72
N SER A 45 4.66 10.28 -1.85
CA SER A 45 4.77 11.46 -2.71
C SER A 45 4.46 11.12 -4.18
N PRO A 46 4.15 12.10 -5.04
CA PRO A 46 3.87 11.86 -6.46
C PRO A 46 4.97 11.06 -7.18
N HIS A 47 6.24 11.26 -6.78
CA HIS A 47 7.38 10.55 -7.37
C HIS A 47 7.30 9.05 -7.09
N TYR A 48 7.17 8.66 -5.83
CA TYR A 48 7.08 7.26 -5.44
C TYR A 48 5.80 6.59 -5.91
N ARG A 49 4.67 7.31 -5.93
CA ARG A 49 3.42 6.79 -6.50
C ARG A 49 3.56 6.44 -7.97
N ALA A 50 4.28 7.23 -8.74
CA ALA A 50 4.55 6.92 -10.15
C ALA A 50 5.39 5.63 -10.28
N ALA A 51 6.46 5.52 -9.50
CA ALA A 51 7.32 4.32 -9.50
C ALA A 51 6.57 3.04 -9.08
N PHE A 52 5.75 3.12 -8.04
CA PHE A 52 4.90 2.00 -7.62
C PHE A 52 3.87 1.62 -8.69
N LYS A 53 3.27 2.61 -9.35
CA LYS A 53 2.31 2.36 -10.43
C LYS A 53 2.95 1.63 -11.62
N GLU A 54 4.19 1.97 -11.97
CA GLU A 54 4.96 1.24 -12.98
C GLU A 54 5.23 -0.21 -12.56
N ALA A 55 5.44 -0.45 -11.26
CA ALA A 55 5.53 -1.78 -10.66
C ALA A 55 4.17 -2.44 -10.39
N SER A 56 3.06 -1.92 -10.93
CA SER A 56 1.69 -2.44 -10.76
C SER A 56 1.12 -2.39 -9.33
N TYR A 57 1.72 -1.58 -8.46
CA TYR A 57 1.15 -1.23 -7.16
C TYR A 57 0.33 0.06 -7.25
N GLU A 58 -0.80 0.09 -6.56
CA GLU A 58 -1.56 1.31 -6.32
C GLU A 58 -1.98 1.35 -4.85
N PHE A 59 -1.64 2.44 -4.17
CA PHE A 59 -1.88 2.62 -2.73
C PHE A 59 -2.87 3.75 -2.46
N GLY A 60 -3.59 3.64 -1.34
CA GLY A 60 -4.43 4.68 -0.76
C GLY A 60 -3.60 5.82 -0.15
N LYS A 61 -3.98 6.30 1.03
CA LYS A 61 -3.21 7.37 1.72
C LYS A 61 -1.88 6.84 2.27
N THR A 62 -1.87 5.58 2.69
CA THR A 62 -0.74 4.85 3.30
C THR A 62 -0.39 3.61 2.47
N VAL A 63 0.80 3.05 2.71
CA VAL A 63 1.24 1.81 2.05
C VAL A 63 0.47 0.57 2.52
N MET A 64 -0.30 0.67 3.60
CA MET A 64 -1.13 -0.43 4.11
C MET A 64 -2.46 -0.55 3.38
N HIS A 65 -2.91 0.53 2.73
CA HIS A 65 -4.09 0.50 1.87
C HIS A 65 -3.69 0.15 0.45
N LEU A 66 -3.55 -1.14 0.18
CA LEU A 66 -3.29 -1.65 -1.15
C LEU A 66 -4.57 -1.64 -2.00
N ILE A 67 -4.69 -0.70 -2.94
CA ILE A 67 -5.81 -0.58 -3.88
C ILE A 67 -5.67 -1.61 -5.00
N ARG A 68 -4.48 -1.68 -5.62
CA ARG A 68 -4.08 -2.69 -6.61
C ARG A 68 -2.69 -3.22 -6.31
N CYS A 69 -2.47 -4.49 -6.61
CA CYS A 69 -1.18 -5.16 -6.44
C CYS A 69 -0.71 -5.81 -7.75
N PRO A 70 0.58 -6.19 -7.86
CA PRO A 70 1.11 -6.88 -9.05
C PRO A 70 0.42 -8.19 -9.38
N ALA A 71 -0.14 -8.88 -8.38
CA ALA A 71 -0.89 -10.12 -8.57
C ALA A 71 -2.32 -9.91 -9.16
N CYS A 72 -2.79 -8.66 -9.27
CA CYS A 72 -4.12 -8.39 -9.81
C CYS A 72 -4.20 -8.80 -11.28
N PRO A 73 -5.29 -9.49 -11.70
CA PRO A 73 -5.65 -9.58 -13.11
C PRO A 73 -5.71 -8.20 -13.78
N ALA A 74 -5.41 -8.14 -15.08
CA ALA A 74 -5.35 -6.88 -15.83
C ALA A 74 -6.67 -6.07 -15.74
N ASP A 75 -7.80 -6.75 -15.72
CA ASP A 75 -9.15 -6.18 -15.67
C ASP A 75 -9.73 -6.06 -14.26
N ALA A 76 -9.03 -6.53 -13.22
CA ALA A 76 -9.49 -6.47 -11.84
C ALA A 76 -9.87 -5.03 -11.46
N GLN A 77 -11.04 -4.82 -10.88
CA GLN A 77 -11.51 -3.50 -10.45
C GLN A 77 -11.47 -3.42 -8.93
N PRO A 78 -10.93 -2.34 -8.34
CA PRO A 78 -11.03 -2.11 -6.90
C PRO A 78 -12.48 -2.19 -6.43
N ASN A 79 -12.73 -2.99 -5.39
CA ASN A 79 -14.02 -2.99 -4.71
C ASN A 79 -14.23 -1.62 -4.05
N ALA A 80 -15.26 -0.91 -4.51
CA ALA A 80 -15.52 0.47 -4.08
C ALA A 80 -15.82 0.58 -2.58
N ASP A 81 -16.64 -0.33 -2.04
CA ASP A 81 -17.00 -0.32 -0.62
C ASP A 81 -15.78 -0.60 0.26
N ARG A 82 -14.97 -1.59 -0.12
CA ARG A 82 -13.74 -1.92 0.62
C ARG A 82 -12.74 -0.77 0.60
N THR A 83 -12.56 -0.16 -0.57
CA THR A 83 -11.68 1.00 -0.74
C THR A 83 -12.16 2.18 0.11
N ALA A 84 -13.47 2.45 0.15
CA ALA A 84 -14.05 3.51 0.96
C ALA A 84 -13.88 3.27 2.46
N ILE A 85 -14.13 2.03 2.93
CA ILE A 85 -13.93 1.66 4.34
C ILE A 85 -12.47 1.83 4.73
N LYS A 86 -11.53 1.33 3.91
CA LYS A 86 -10.11 1.50 4.15
C LYS A 86 -9.70 2.97 4.23
N HIS A 87 -10.23 3.80 3.34
CA HIS A 87 -9.97 5.23 3.38
C HIS A 87 -10.44 5.88 4.68
N ALA A 88 -11.63 5.50 5.17
CA ALA A 88 -12.15 6.00 6.44
C ALA A 88 -11.29 5.57 7.64
N VAL A 89 -10.76 4.34 7.62
CA VAL A 89 -9.81 3.87 8.65
C VAL A 89 -8.51 4.67 8.61
N GLU A 90 -7.95 4.94 7.43
CA GLU A 90 -6.77 5.80 7.28
C GLU A 90 -7.02 7.22 7.81
N GLU A 91 -8.24 7.76 7.63
CA GLU A 91 -8.61 9.07 8.20
C GLU A 91 -8.70 9.08 9.71
N LEU A 92 -9.19 7.98 10.31
CA LEU A 92 -9.35 7.87 11.76
C LEU A 92 -8.02 7.63 12.48
N LEU A 93 -7.15 6.81 11.88
CA LEU A 93 -5.88 6.38 12.49
C LEU A 93 -4.68 7.22 12.06
N GLY A 94 -4.84 8.03 11.01
CA GLY A 94 -3.79 8.93 10.52
C GLY A 94 -2.55 8.16 10.04
N ASP A 95 -1.42 8.41 10.68
CA ASP A 95 -0.13 7.83 10.29
C ASP A 95 0.25 6.58 11.10
N ASP A 96 -0.61 6.08 11.99
CA ASP A 96 -0.35 4.86 12.75
C ASP A 96 -0.50 3.61 11.87
N LEU A 97 0.58 3.24 11.18
CA LEU A 97 0.60 2.10 10.25
C LEU A 97 0.32 0.77 10.94
N ASP A 98 0.77 0.59 12.17
CA ASP A 98 0.57 -0.65 12.91
C ASP A 98 -0.91 -0.80 13.27
N ALA A 99 -1.55 0.27 13.74
CA ALA A 99 -2.99 0.27 14.00
C ALA A 99 -3.81 0.07 12.71
N ILE A 100 -3.41 0.68 11.60
CA ILE A 100 -4.07 0.51 10.29
C ILE A 100 -3.94 -0.94 9.82
N ALA A 101 -2.73 -1.49 9.83
CA ALA A 101 -2.48 -2.87 9.39
C ALA A 101 -3.20 -3.89 10.28
N ALA A 102 -3.23 -3.67 11.60
CA ALA A 102 -4.01 -4.50 12.52
C ALA A 102 -5.51 -4.44 12.22
N THR A 103 -6.06 -3.23 12.05
CA THR A 103 -7.48 -3.04 11.74
C THR A 103 -7.85 -3.68 10.40
N PHE A 104 -7.00 -3.56 9.39
CA PHE A 104 -7.23 -4.20 8.09
C PHE A 104 -7.18 -5.72 8.19
N ASN A 105 -6.19 -6.27 8.88
CA ASN A 105 -6.05 -7.70 9.11
C ASN A 105 -7.27 -8.28 9.84
N ASP A 106 -7.70 -7.68 10.95
CA ASP A 106 -8.79 -8.18 11.79
C ASP A 106 -10.15 -8.18 11.09
N HIS A 107 -10.30 -7.33 10.07
CA HIS A 107 -11.53 -7.20 9.29
C HIS A 107 -11.44 -7.74 7.86
N ASN A 108 -10.35 -8.43 7.49
CA ASN A 108 -10.06 -8.91 6.13
C ASN A 108 -10.20 -7.81 5.06
N LEU A 109 -9.79 -6.59 5.42
CA LEU A 109 -9.78 -5.44 4.53
C LEU A 109 -8.53 -5.48 3.66
#